data_AF-A0A535HM24-F1
#
_entry.id   AF-A0A535HM24-F1
#
_cell.length_a   1.000
_cell.length_b   1.000
_cell.length_c   1.000
_cell.angle_alpha   90.00
_cell.angle_beta   90.00
_cell.angle_gamma   90.00
#
_symmetry.space_group_name_H-M   'P 1'
#
loop_
_entity.id
_entity.type
_entity.pdbx_description
1 polymer ?
#
loop_
_entity_poly.entity_id
_entity_poly.type
_entity_poly.pdbx_seq_one_letter_code
_entity_poly.pdbx_strand_id
1 'polypeptide(L)'
;MQSADWPNADSRMPPAPLNPAPATSTLPAFQFKPVRQPMLWAAVAYSVGIVAGVYLWRPVLWWVVGALAVAMAAAYFVQRRVWLGRGLTLGAVFLVGALHVQVRGASTSLDTKIQEFADGRQLQITAHVVRDGKLRPGSFGETRQTVDVETEEVAVDAASAVPVHSGIRLNIYAPHPKEAPEEGGEQAPGATPIRFFVYGERIRFPARLRPPRNFRNPGAFDYEAYLATKGIAALGSAKAENVEVLPGFAGARIQFWRSRMHRSVIAKVHELWPARQAALIDAMVIGEEAFIDRDTRMDFQRSGTYHILVVSGMNVSILAFVVFWTMRRLRVGEIPATFLTVGFCVGYAFLTEVGAPVWRATLMCAIYLGTRLLYRERAMVNALGAAALGLLVFEPRELFTASFQMTFVCVLIVAAIGLPLLERTSEFYKQALAHWQSEDYGQS
;
A
#
# COMPACT_ATOMS: atom_id res chain seq x y z
N MET A 1 -45.32 -84.18 -37.49
CA MET A 1 -44.00 -83.80 -36.95
C MET A 1 -43.69 -82.43 -37.53
N GLN A 2 -43.87 -81.39 -36.71
CA GLN A 2 -43.88 -79.97 -37.10
C GLN A 2 -42.45 -79.48 -37.38
N SER A 3 -42.23 -78.87 -38.55
CA SER A 3 -41.13 -77.94 -38.80
C SER A 3 -41.71 -76.52 -38.77
N ALA A 4 -41.15 -75.66 -37.92
CA ALA A 4 -41.56 -74.28 -37.76
C ALA A 4 -41.04 -73.42 -38.92
N ASP A 5 -41.94 -72.97 -39.78
CA ASP A 5 -41.67 -71.93 -40.78
C ASP A 5 -41.84 -70.55 -40.13
N TRP A 6 -40.76 -69.77 -40.13
CA TRP A 6 -40.77 -68.35 -39.79
C TRP A 6 -41.35 -67.53 -40.95
N PRO A 7 -42.37 -66.67 -40.74
CA PRO A 7 -42.86 -65.80 -41.78
C PRO A 7 -41.93 -64.58 -42.00
N ASN A 8 -41.56 -64.43 -43.28
CA ASN A 8 -41.02 -63.28 -44.01
C ASN A 8 -40.79 -61.96 -43.25
N ALA A 9 -39.54 -61.48 -43.35
CA ALA A 9 -39.05 -60.20 -42.86
C ALA A 9 -39.46 -59.02 -43.77
N ASP A 10 -40.75 -58.67 -43.80
CA ASP A 10 -41.22 -57.49 -44.56
C ASP A 10 -42.32 -56.67 -43.86
N SER A 11 -42.39 -56.71 -42.53
CA SER A 11 -43.17 -55.76 -41.73
C SER A 11 -42.29 -54.61 -41.22
N ARG A 12 -41.87 -53.72 -42.14
CA ARG A 12 -41.25 -52.44 -41.72
C ARG A 12 -42.31 -51.63 -40.96
N MET A 13 -42.08 -51.39 -39.66
CA MET A 13 -42.84 -50.41 -38.88
C MET A 13 -42.86 -49.07 -39.62
N PRO A 14 -44.00 -48.34 -39.64
CA PRO A 14 -44.01 -46.98 -40.15
C PRO A 14 -43.04 -46.14 -39.30
N PRO A 15 -42.26 -45.22 -39.91
CA PRO A 15 -41.37 -44.36 -39.16
C PRO A 15 -42.21 -43.55 -38.16
N ALA A 16 -41.78 -43.56 -36.89
CA ALA A 16 -42.37 -42.70 -35.87
C ALA A 16 -42.41 -41.25 -36.40
N PRO A 17 -43.50 -40.50 -36.19
CA PRO A 17 -43.54 -39.11 -36.60
C PRO A 17 -42.37 -38.40 -35.93
N LEU A 18 -41.44 -37.89 -36.75
CA LEU A 18 -40.41 -36.98 -36.28
C LEU A 18 -41.15 -35.81 -35.67
N ASN A 19 -41.12 -35.72 -34.34
CA ASN A 19 -41.53 -34.51 -33.65
C ASN A 19 -40.81 -33.34 -34.34
N PRO A 20 -41.51 -32.26 -34.72
CA PRO A 20 -40.84 -31.10 -35.28
C PRO A 20 -39.70 -30.73 -34.34
N ALA A 21 -38.51 -30.55 -34.91
CA ALA A 21 -37.32 -30.15 -34.14
C ALA A 21 -37.75 -29.04 -33.17
N PRO A 22 -37.47 -29.15 -31.86
CA PRO A 22 -37.86 -28.13 -30.90
C PRO A 22 -37.42 -26.79 -31.49
N ALA A 23 -38.38 -25.88 -31.67
CA ALA A 23 -38.17 -24.59 -32.30
C ALA A 23 -36.83 -24.05 -31.82
N THR A 24 -35.89 -23.84 -32.74
CA THR A 24 -34.53 -23.35 -32.45
C THR A 24 -34.65 -22.33 -31.34
N SER A 25 -34.28 -22.72 -30.13
CA SER A 25 -34.28 -21.80 -29.01
C SER A 25 -33.28 -20.75 -29.45
N THR A 26 -33.80 -19.58 -29.82
CA THR A 26 -32.96 -18.44 -30.13
C THR A 26 -32.06 -18.30 -28.92
N LEU A 27 -30.77 -18.64 -29.08
CA LEU A 27 -29.77 -18.48 -28.04
C LEU A 27 -30.07 -17.12 -27.40
N PRO A 28 -30.29 -17.06 -26.07
CA PRO A 28 -30.68 -15.80 -25.44
C PRO A 28 -29.67 -14.76 -25.91
N ALA A 29 -30.14 -13.78 -26.68
CA ALA A 29 -29.28 -12.72 -27.17
C ALA A 29 -28.71 -12.09 -25.91
N PHE A 30 -27.43 -12.33 -25.66
CA PHE A 30 -26.70 -11.79 -24.52
C PHE A 30 -26.65 -10.27 -24.70
N GLN A 31 -27.74 -9.61 -24.30
CA GLN A 31 -27.81 -8.17 -24.22
C GLN A 31 -26.89 -7.78 -23.07
N PHE A 32 -25.69 -7.30 -23.41
CA PHE A 32 -24.87 -6.52 -22.50
C PHE A 32 -25.68 -5.30 -22.08
N LYS A 33 -26.49 -5.43 -21.03
CA LYS A 33 -27.13 -4.28 -20.41
C LYS A 33 -25.96 -3.49 -19.80
N PRO A 34 -25.65 -2.27 -20.28
CA PRO A 34 -24.51 -1.53 -19.76
C PRO A 34 -24.73 -1.32 -18.26
N VAL A 35 -23.95 -2.03 -17.45
CA VAL A 35 -24.01 -1.91 -16.00
C VAL A 35 -23.60 -0.48 -15.69
N ARG A 36 -24.47 0.26 -15.01
CA ARG A 36 -24.16 1.65 -14.63
C ARG A 36 -23.02 1.62 -13.61
N GLN A 37 -21.89 2.26 -13.93
CA GLN A 37 -20.68 2.31 -13.10
C GLN A 37 -20.39 3.74 -12.60
N PRO A 38 -21.27 4.34 -11.76
CA PRO A 38 -21.14 5.74 -11.36
C PRO A 38 -19.87 6.04 -10.56
N MET A 39 -19.42 5.12 -9.69
CA MET A 39 -18.21 5.33 -8.88
C MET A 39 -16.95 5.29 -9.73
N LEU A 40 -16.93 4.50 -10.80
CA LEU A 40 -15.80 4.48 -11.73
C LEU A 40 -15.65 5.84 -12.42
N TRP A 41 -16.73 6.38 -12.95
CA TRP A 41 -16.71 7.69 -13.61
C TRP A 41 -16.33 8.82 -12.65
N ALA A 42 -16.81 8.77 -11.41
CA ALA A 42 -16.40 9.71 -10.38
C ALA A 42 -14.89 9.57 -10.06
N ALA A 43 -14.35 8.34 -9.97
CA ALA A 43 -12.91 8.11 -9.76
C ALA A 43 -12.05 8.68 -10.90
N VAL A 44 -12.48 8.46 -12.15
CA VAL A 44 -11.80 9.00 -13.32
C VAL A 44 -11.83 10.53 -13.30
N ALA A 45 -13.00 11.14 -13.08
CA ALA A 45 -13.13 12.60 -13.00
C ALA A 45 -12.24 13.19 -11.91
N TYR A 46 -12.21 12.57 -10.73
CA TYR A 46 -11.36 12.99 -9.62
C TYR A 46 -9.87 12.86 -9.95
N SER A 47 -9.46 11.77 -10.60
CA SER A 47 -8.07 11.53 -11.01
C SER A 47 -7.60 12.54 -12.05
N VAL A 48 -8.44 12.85 -13.05
CA VAL A 48 -8.15 13.89 -14.05
C VAL A 48 -8.07 15.26 -13.37
N GLY A 49 -8.89 15.50 -12.33
CA GLY A 49 -8.82 16.69 -11.47
C GLY A 49 -7.48 16.84 -10.75
N ILE A 50 -7.00 15.77 -10.11
CA ILE A 50 -5.68 15.71 -9.48
C ILE A 50 -4.58 16.07 -10.47
N VAL A 51 -4.58 15.43 -11.65
CA VAL A 51 -3.59 15.69 -12.71
C VAL A 51 -3.63 17.16 -13.14
N ALA A 52 -4.83 17.70 -13.41
CA ALA A 52 -4.99 19.11 -13.75
C ALA A 52 -4.50 20.04 -12.63
N GLY A 53 -4.77 19.72 -11.36
CA GLY A 53 -4.30 20.50 -10.21
C GLY A 53 -2.77 20.53 -10.06
N VAL A 54 -2.07 19.46 -10.48
CA VAL A 54 -0.60 19.39 -10.50
C VAL A 54 -0.01 20.22 -11.64
N TYR A 55 -0.54 20.11 -12.86
CA TYR A 55 0.05 20.75 -14.05
C TYR A 55 -0.44 22.18 -14.30
N LEU A 56 -1.68 22.50 -13.95
CA LEU A 56 -2.26 23.84 -14.10
C LEU A 56 -2.23 24.54 -12.74
N TRP A 57 -1.09 25.14 -12.41
CA TRP A 57 -0.97 25.89 -11.17
C TRP A 57 -1.79 27.20 -11.26
N ARG A 58 -2.88 27.25 -10.48
CA ARG A 58 -3.77 28.41 -10.29
C ARG A 58 -4.00 28.66 -8.80
N PRO A 59 -4.28 29.90 -8.36
CA PRO A 59 -4.55 30.20 -6.95
C PRO A 59 -5.69 29.34 -6.40
N VAL A 60 -5.55 28.84 -5.16
CA VAL A 60 -6.55 27.97 -4.48
C VAL A 60 -7.96 28.55 -4.57
N LEU A 61 -8.10 29.87 -4.47
CA LEU A 61 -9.38 30.59 -4.54
C LEU A 61 -10.16 30.31 -5.84
N TRP A 62 -9.47 30.16 -6.98
CA TRP A 62 -10.12 29.93 -8.28
C TRP A 62 -10.77 28.54 -8.34
N TRP A 63 -10.11 27.53 -7.74
CA TRP A 63 -10.65 26.18 -7.63
C TRP A 63 -11.85 26.11 -6.68
N VAL A 64 -11.81 26.85 -5.56
CA VAL A 64 -12.94 26.94 -4.62
C VAL A 64 -14.15 27.58 -5.28
N VAL A 65 -13.98 28.73 -5.93
CA VAL A 65 -15.07 29.45 -6.61
C VAL A 65 -15.63 28.61 -7.76
N GLY A 66 -14.76 27.98 -8.55
CA GLY A 66 -15.19 27.07 -9.61
C GLY A 66 -15.98 25.87 -9.09
N ALA A 67 -15.49 25.20 -8.04
CA ALA A 67 -16.16 24.02 -7.47
C ALA A 67 -17.55 24.38 -6.93
N LEU A 68 -17.67 25.52 -6.24
CA LEU A 68 -18.95 26.02 -5.71
C LEU A 68 -19.93 26.36 -6.84
N ALA A 69 -19.47 27.07 -7.88
CA ALA A 69 -20.29 27.44 -9.02
C ALA A 69 -20.83 26.21 -9.79
N VAL A 70 -19.96 25.22 -10.03
CA VAL A 70 -20.34 23.98 -10.72
C VAL A 70 -21.25 23.10 -9.85
N ALA A 71 -21.04 23.07 -8.53
CA ALA A 71 -21.92 22.35 -7.61
C ALA A 71 -23.33 22.97 -7.55
N MET A 72 -23.43 24.30 -7.49
CA MET A 72 -24.72 25.01 -7.53
C MET A 72 -25.44 24.79 -8.87
N ALA A 73 -24.70 24.85 -9.99
CA ALA A 73 -25.25 24.54 -11.31
C ALA A 73 -25.72 23.07 -11.40
N ALA A 74 -24.97 22.12 -10.83
CA ALA A 74 -25.35 20.72 -10.78
C ALA A 74 -26.67 20.52 -10.02
N ALA A 75 -26.81 21.14 -8.84
CA ALA A 75 -28.02 21.07 -8.02
C ALA A 75 -29.25 21.63 -8.77
N TYR A 76 -29.07 22.73 -9.51
CA TYR A 76 -30.13 23.35 -10.31
C TYR A 76 -30.54 22.48 -11.52
N PHE A 77 -29.57 21.94 -12.27
CA PHE A 77 -29.85 21.20 -13.50
C PHE A 77 -30.22 19.73 -13.28
N VAL A 78 -29.89 19.12 -12.12
CA VAL A 78 -30.32 17.76 -11.76
C VAL A 78 -31.84 17.59 -11.84
N GLN A 79 -32.60 18.64 -11.50
CA GLN A 79 -34.06 18.61 -11.51
C GLN A 79 -34.68 18.91 -12.88
N ARG A 80 -33.94 19.56 -13.80
CA ARG A 80 -34.47 20.00 -15.13
C ARG A 80 -33.95 19.17 -16.31
N ARG A 81 -32.68 18.76 -16.28
CA ARG A 81 -32.03 17.96 -17.33
C ARG A 81 -31.01 17.00 -16.71
N VAL A 82 -31.42 15.76 -16.51
CA VAL A 82 -30.61 14.70 -15.86
C VAL A 82 -29.22 14.51 -16.50
N TRP A 83 -29.10 14.67 -17.83
CA TRP A 83 -27.81 14.54 -18.52
C TRP A 83 -26.85 15.71 -18.20
N LEU A 84 -27.34 16.95 -18.19
CA LEU A 84 -26.53 18.12 -17.78
C LEU A 84 -26.17 18.06 -16.30
N GLY A 85 -27.12 17.64 -15.44
CA GLY A 85 -26.86 17.42 -14.02
C GLY A 85 -25.73 16.42 -13.78
N ARG A 86 -25.73 15.29 -14.51
CA ARG A 86 -24.64 14.30 -14.46
C ARG A 86 -23.29 14.87 -14.90
N GLY A 87 -23.24 15.59 -16.01
CA GLY A 87 -22.00 16.23 -16.48
C GLY A 87 -21.44 17.23 -15.47
N LEU A 88 -22.31 18.06 -14.89
CA LEU A 88 -21.94 19.04 -13.87
C LEU A 88 -21.47 18.39 -12.57
N THR A 89 -22.09 17.27 -12.13
CA THR A 89 -21.60 16.53 -10.96
C THR A 89 -20.19 15.96 -11.17
N LEU A 90 -19.89 15.44 -12.36
CA LEU A 90 -18.53 14.97 -12.69
C LEU A 90 -17.55 16.15 -12.74
N GLY A 91 -17.98 17.30 -13.27
CA GLY A 91 -17.21 18.54 -13.24
C GLY A 91 -16.90 19.03 -11.83
N ALA A 92 -17.86 18.94 -10.90
CA ALA A 92 -17.64 19.28 -9.49
C ALA A 92 -16.61 18.34 -8.84
N VAL A 93 -16.71 17.03 -9.08
CA VAL A 93 -15.75 16.03 -8.58
C VAL A 93 -14.34 16.29 -9.13
N PHE A 94 -14.22 16.67 -10.41
CA PHE A 94 -12.96 17.08 -11.03
C PHE A 94 -12.35 18.30 -10.31
N LEU A 95 -13.13 19.34 -10.04
CA LEU A 95 -12.65 20.56 -9.36
C LEU A 95 -12.26 20.30 -7.90
N VAL A 96 -12.99 19.42 -7.20
CA VAL A 96 -12.63 18.98 -5.84
C VAL A 96 -11.30 18.23 -5.86
N GLY A 97 -11.05 17.36 -6.84
CA GLY A 97 -9.76 16.67 -7.00
C GLY A 97 -8.59 17.64 -7.22
N ALA A 98 -8.78 18.66 -8.06
CA ALA A 98 -7.78 19.70 -8.30
C ALA A 98 -7.50 20.54 -7.04
N LEU A 99 -8.55 20.95 -6.33
CA LEU A 99 -8.44 21.70 -5.07
C LEU A 99 -7.71 20.88 -4.00
N HIS A 100 -8.03 19.59 -3.89
CA HIS A 100 -7.47 18.72 -2.85
C HIS A 100 -5.95 18.59 -2.95
N VAL A 101 -5.41 18.41 -4.15
CA VAL A 101 -3.95 18.41 -4.40
C VAL A 101 -3.30 19.71 -3.98
N GLN A 102 -3.91 20.85 -4.34
CA GLN A 102 -3.35 22.16 -4.07
C GLN A 102 -3.30 22.48 -2.58
N VAL A 103 -4.37 22.17 -1.84
CA VAL A 103 -4.42 22.36 -0.38
C VAL A 103 -3.39 21.48 0.33
N ARG A 104 -3.25 20.21 -0.08
CA ARG A 104 -2.23 19.31 0.48
C ARG A 104 -0.81 19.74 0.15
N GLY A 105 -0.57 20.18 -1.08
CA GLY A 105 0.72 20.71 -1.52
C GLY A 105 1.19 21.87 -0.65
N ALA A 106 0.30 22.80 -0.31
CA ALA A 106 0.62 23.93 0.57
C ALA A 106 0.98 23.51 2.01
N SER A 107 0.31 22.49 2.55
CA SER A 107 0.56 21.97 3.90
C SER A 107 1.86 21.16 4.06
N THR A 108 2.51 20.76 2.96
CA THR A 108 3.81 20.05 2.98
C THR A 108 5.00 21.00 2.78
N SER A 109 4.85 22.27 3.17
CA SER A 109 6.00 23.18 3.22
C SER A 109 6.88 22.79 4.41
N LEU A 110 7.93 22.02 4.13
CA LEU A 110 9.01 21.77 5.08
C LEU A 110 9.56 23.11 5.57
N ASP A 111 9.89 23.20 6.85
CA ASP A 111 10.58 24.37 7.39
C ASP A 111 11.93 24.51 6.66
N THR A 112 11.99 25.46 5.73
CA THR A 112 13.08 25.67 4.78
C THR A 112 14.30 26.27 5.47
N LYS A 113 14.14 26.72 6.73
CA LYS A 113 15.23 27.25 7.57
C LYS A 113 16.39 26.28 7.69
N ILE A 114 16.14 24.96 7.69
CA ILE A 114 17.24 23.99 7.81
C ILE A 114 18.12 23.91 6.55
N GLN A 115 17.61 24.37 5.40
CA GLN A 115 18.41 24.41 4.16
C GLN A 115 19.50 25.48 4.22
N GLU A 116 19.31 26.57 4.97
CA GLU A 116 20.34 27.59 5.21
C GLU A 116 21.53 27.03 6.00
N PHE A 117 21.31 25.97 6.77
CA PHE A 117 22.34 25.27 7.53
C PHE A 117 22.93 24.07 6.77
N ALA A 118 22.48 23.79 5.54
CA ALA A 118 22.89 22.64 4.74
C ALA A 118 24.12 22.91 3.84
N ASP A 119 25.00 23.82 4.26
CA ASP A 119 26.23 24.21 3.55
C ASP A 119 27.42 23.26 3.79
N GLY A 120 27.21 22.16 4.51
CA GLY A 120 28.27 21.20 4.84
C GLY A 120 29.22 21.62 5.96
N ARG A 121 28.91 22.72 6.67
CA ARG A 121 29.57 23.09 7.93
C ARG A 121 29.29 22.06 9.02
N GLN A 122 30.19 21.94 9.98
CA GLN A 122 29.98 21.09 11.14
C GLN A 122 29.09 21.83 12.14
N LEU A 123 27.93 21.26 12.45
CA LEU A 123 26.94 21.86 13.34
C LEU A 123 26.68 20.90 14.50
N GLN A 124 26.46 21.45 15.69
CA GLN A 124 25.99 20.67 16.82
C GLN A 124 24.47 20.69 16.83
N ILE A 125 23.86 19.53 16.68
CA ILE A 125 22.41 19.41 16.51
C ILE A 125 21.85 18.68 17.72
N THR A 126 20.84 19.28 18.35
CA THR A 126 19.99 18.60 19.34
C THR A 126 18.69 18.20 18.65
N ALA A 127 18.39 16.91 18.64
CA ALA A 127 17.24 16.34 17.96
C ALA A 127 16.64 15.20 18.78
N HIS A 128 15.38 14.86 18.54
CA HIS A 128 14.77 13.67 19.12
C HIS A 128 14.49 12.61 18.06
N VAL A 129 14.53 11.35 18.46
CA VAL A 129 14.35 10.20 17.57
C VAL A 129 12.87 10.01 17.23
N VAL A 130 12.51 10.17 15.96
CA VAL A 130 11.13 10.00 15.45
C VAL A 130 10.88 8.58 14.93
N ARG A 131 11.96 7.82 14.67
CA ARG A 131 11.86 6.42 14.29
C ARG A 131 13.02 5.62 14.86
N ASP A 132 12.70 4.44 15.41
CA ASP A 132 13.70 3.48 15.89
C ASP A 132 14.79 3.26 14.82
N GLY A 133 16.05 3.25 15.27
CA GLY A 133 17.17 3.18 14.35
C GLY A 133 17.29 1.81 13.69
N LYS A 134 17.36 1.78 12.35
CA LYS A 134 17.54 0.52 11.62
C LYS A 134 19.02 0.22 11.44
N LEU A 135 19.46 -0.91 12.00
CA LEU A 135 20.80 -1.45 11.77
C LEU A 135 20.90 -1.99 10.35
N ARG A 136 21.98 -1.63 9.66
CA ARG A 136 22.35 -2.18 8.36
C ARG A 136 23.82 -2.56 8.38
N PRO A 137 24.20 -3.74 7.86
CA PRO A 137 25.59 -4.00 7.55
C PRO A 137 26.04 -3.01 6.47
N GLY A 138 27.09 -2.25 6.75
CA GLY A 138 27.75 -1.35 5.81
C GLY A 138 28.66 -2.12 4.85
N SER A 139 29.16 -1.43 3.83
CA SER A 139 30.24 -1.96 3.00
C SER A 139 31.52 -2.05 3.81
N PHE A 140 32.32 -3.11 3.63
CA PHE A 140 33.63 -3.33 4.28
C PHE A 140 33.59 -3.53 5.81
N GLY A 141 32.54 -4.17 6.34
CA GLY A 141 32.50 -4.57 7.76
C GLY A 141 32.06 -3.47 8.72
N GLU A 142 31.82 -2.25 8.25
CA GLU A 142 31.26 -1.18 9.09
C GLU A 142 29.81 -1.49 9.48
N THR A 143 29.43 -1.27 10.74
CA THR A 143 28.01 -1.27 11.12
C THR A 143 27.47 0.14 10.94
N ARG A 144 26.34 0.28 10.24
CA ARG A 144 25.67 1.58 10.04
C ARG A 144 24.26 1.52 10.60
N GLN A 145 23.91 2.52 11.40
CA GLN A 145 22.54 2.73 11.85
C GLN A 145 21.94 3.93 11.14
N THR A 146 20.79 3.74 10.50
CA THR A 146 20.00 4.85 9.94
C THR A 146 18.91 5.21 10.93
N VAL A 147 18.89 6.45 11.39
CA VAL A 147 17.91 6.98 12.35
C VAL A 147 17.24 8.20 11.74
N ASP A 148 15.91 8.25 11.78
CA ASP A 148 15.17 9.45 11.39
C ASP A 148 14.89 10.27 12.66
N VAL A 149 15.37 11.51 12.69
CA VAL A 149 15.32 12.41 13.85
C VAL A 149 14.67 13.73 13.48
N GLU A 150 14.00 14.37 14.43
CA GLU A 150 13.45 15.72 14.25
C GLU A 150 14.25 16.70 15.10
N THR A 151 14.70 17.77 14.46
CA THR A 151 15.49 18.79 15.13
C THR A 151 14.67 19.57 16.15
N GLU A 152 15.32 19.92 17.24
CA GLU A 152 14.81 20.88 18.22
C GLU A 152 15.63 22.16 18.14
N GLU A 153 16.95 22.02 18.02
CA GLU A 153 17.90 23.12 18.09
C GLU A 153 19.15 22.82 17.25
N VAL A 154 19.61 23.82 16.50
CA VAL A 154 20.84 23.78 15.71
C VAL A 154 21.78 24.86 16.24
N ALA A 155 22.96 24.45 16.72
CA ALA A 155 24.00 25.36 17.17
C ALA A 155 25.16 25.39 16.17
N VAL A 156 25.47 26.58 15.66
CA VAL A 156 26.64 26.84 14.78
C VAL A 156 27.89 27.10 15.63
N ASP A 157 27.71 27.81 16.75
CA ASP A 157 28.69 28.08 17.80
C ASP A 157 27.99 28.03 19.17
N ALA A 158 28.75 27.89 20.27
CA ALA A 158 28.22 27.77 21.64
C ALA A 158 27.30 28.94 22.09
N ALA A 159 27.28 30.05 21.35
CA ALA A 159 26.49 31.24 21.63
C ALA A 159 25.29 31.47 20.70
N SER A 160 25.15 30.70 19.61
CA SER A 160 24.10 30.91 18.60
C SER A 160 23.36 29.61 18.29
N ALA A 161 22.39 29.30 19.14
CA ALA A 161 21.52 28.15 18.98
C ALA A 161 20.16 28.62 18.44
N VAL A 162 19.74 28.08 17.30
CA VAL A 162 18.50 28.44 16.62
C VAL A 162 17.53 27.28 16.77
N PRO A 163 16.30 27.50 17.27
CA PRO A 163 15.28 26.47 17.30
C PRO A 163 14.82 26.18 15.86
N VAL A 164 14.97 24.93 15.44
CA VAL A 164 14.57 24.47 14.11
C VAL A 164 13.84 23.15 14.29
N HIS A 165 12.63 23.04 13.75
CA HIS A 165 11.81 21.84 13.77
C HIS A 165 11.73 21.25 12.37
N SER A 166 12.72 20.45 12.02
CA SER A 166 12.82 19.83 10.70
C SER A 166 13.40 18.41 10.79
N GLY A 167 12.85 17.50 9.99
CA GLY A 167 13.28 16.10 9.97
C GLY A 167 14.63 15.93 9.27
N ILE A 168 15.52 15.16 9.88
CA ILE A 168 16.84 14.79 9.37
C ILE A 168 16.95 13.27 9.37
N ARG A 169 17.43 12.70 8.26
CA ARG A 169 17.90 11.31 8.25
C ARG A 169 19.38 11.27 8.61
N LEU A 170 19.67 10.75 9.80
CA LEU A 170 21.00 10.61 10.34
C LEU A 170 21.56 9.21 10.05
N ASN A 171 22.77 9.18 9.50
CA ASN A 171 23.55 7.96 9.36
C ASN A 171 24.66 7.92 10.40
N ILE A 172 24.54 7.00 11.33
CA ILE A 172 25.51 6.76 12.38
C ILE A 172 26.39 5.59 11.93
N TYR A 173 27.69 5.78 11.87
CA TYR A 173 28.64 4.74 11.51
C TYR A 173 29.64 4.53 12.65
N ALA A 174 30.01 3.27 12.88
CA ALA A 174 31.15 2.90 13.70
C ALA A 174 32.14 2.10 12.85
N PRO A 175 33.43 2.46 12.84
CA PRO A 175 34.44 1.64 12.20
C PRO A 175 34.51 0.29 12.91
N HIS A 176 34.53 -0.79 12.14
CA HIS A 176 34.89 -2.10 12.67
C HIS A 176 36.34 -2.06 13.13
N PRO A 177 36.73 -2.70 14.25
CA PRO A 177 38.13 -2.91 14.52
C PRO A 177 38.73 -3.64 13.31
N LYS A 178 39.70 -3.01 12.64
CA LYS A 178 40.56 -3.71 11.68
C LYS A 178 41.09 -4.93 12.41
N GLU A 179 41.05 -6.10 11.78
CA GLU A 179 41.88 -7.23 12.21
C GLU A 179 43.27 -6.67 12.49
N ALA A 180 43.71 -6.85 13.75
CA ALA A 180 44.99 -6.34 14.19
C ALA A 180 46.06 -6.86 13.22
N PRO A 181 47.00 -6.02 12.75
CA PRO A 181 48.28 -6.56 12.34
C PRO A 181 48.82 -7.34 13.52
N GLU A 182 49.09 -8.63 13.34
CA GLU A 182 49.97 -9.37 14.23
C GLU A 182 51.33 -8.66 14.20
N GLU A 183 51.55 -7.76 15.16
CA GLU A 183 52.84 -7.46 15.79
C GLU A 183 52.71 -6.21 16.67
N GLY A 184 53.28 -6.30 17.88
CA GLY A 184 52.99 -5.45 19.03
C GLY A 184 52.98 -3.94 18.79
N GLY A 185 51.90 -3.30 19.24
CA GLY A 185 51.75 -1.86 19.42
C GLY A 185 50.47 -1.59 20.20
N GLU A 186 50.53 -0.67 21.16
CA GLU A 186 49.53 -0.40 22.21
C GLU A 186 48.06 -0.45 21.78
N GLN A 187 47.22 -1.09 22.61
CA GLN A 187 45.78 -1.18 22.45
C GLN A 187 45.14 0.22 22.31
N ALA A 188 44.61 0.51 21.12
CA ALA A 188 43.63 1.57 20.94
C ALA A 188 42.35 1.22 21.74
N PRO A 189 41.69 2.20 22.40
CA PRO A 189 40.53 1.93 23.25
C PRO A 189 39.42 1.25 22.45
N GLY A 190 38.82 0.23 23.06
CA GLY A 190 37.86 -0.68 22.43
C GLY A 190 36.76 0.01 21.63
N ALA A 191 36.48 -0.55 20.45
CA ALA A 191 35.39 -0.13 19.59
C ALA A 191 34.08 -0.07 20.41
N THR A 192 33.53 1.13 20.56
CA THR A 192 32.25 1.30 21.26
C THR A 192 31.16 0.67 20.40
N PRO A 193 30.41 -0.33 20.89
CA PRO A 193 29.31 -0.90 20.15
C PRO A 193 28.28 0.19 19.82
N ILE A 194 27.74 0.17 18.60
CA ILE A 194 26.71 1.13 18.21
C ILE A 194 25.50 0.94 19.13
N ARG A 195 25.24 1.94 19.97
CA ARG A 195 24.04 1.95 20.81
C ARG A 195 22.81 2.04 19.92
N PHE A 196 21.83 1.17 20.17
CA PHE A 196 20.56 1.22 19.47
C PHE A 196 19.71 2.39 19.99
N PHE A 197 19.51 3.42 19.16
CA PHE A 197 18.64 4.55 19.47
C PHE A 197 17.15 4.24 19.31
N VAL A 198 16.36 4.68 20.29
CA VAL A 198 14.93 4.37 20.44
C VAL A 198 14.08 5.62 20.24
N TYR A 199 12.86 5.44 19.72
CA TYR A 199 11.85 6.48 19.62
C TYR A 199 11.70 7.30 20.91
N GLY A 200 11.82 8.61 20.75
CA GLY A 200 11.65 9.62 21.79
C GLY A 200 12.87 9.89 22.66
N GLU A 201 14.01 9.22 22.41
CA GLU A 201 15.29 9.63 22.98
C GLU A 201 15.74 10.97 22.36
N ARG A 202 16.25 11.88 23.20
CA ARG A 202 16.90 13.11 22.76
C ARG A 202 18.38 12.85 22.56
N ILE A 203 18.90 13.20 21.40
CA ILE A 203 20.29 12.99 21.03
C ILE A 203 20.95 14.31 20.61
N ARG A 204 22.22 14.46 20.95
CA ARG A 204 23.06 15.57 20.52
C ARG A 204 24.25 15.02 19.74
N PHE A 205 24.47 15.53 18.55
CA PHE A 205 25.54 15.04 17.69
C PHE A 205 26.13 16.14 16.80
N PRO A 206 27.44 16.10 16.51
CA PRO A 206 28.03 16.89 15.45
C PRO A 206 27.76 16.22 14.10
N ALA A 207 27.10 16.93 13.19
CA ALA A 207 26.90 16.46 11.82
C ALA A 207 27.13 17.56 10.79
N ARG A 208 27.51 17.12 9.59
CA ARG A 208 27.48 17.95 8.38
C ARG A 208 26.19 17.65 7.65
N LEU A 209 25.30 18.65 7.57
CA LEU A 209 24.04 18.53 6.85
C LEU A 209 24.27 18.75 5.36
N ARG A 210 23.58 17.94 4.56
CA ARG A 210 23.54 18.07 3.10
C ARG A 210 22.08 18.02 2.64
N PRO A 211 21.69 18.85 1.66
CA PRO A 211 20.37 18.74 1.06
C PRO A 211 20.26 17.39 0.32
N PRO A 212 19.07 16.76 0.33
CA PRO A 212 18.83 15.61 -0.54
C PRO A 212 19.01 16.03 -2.00
N ARG A 213 19.69 15.19 -2.79
CA ARG A 213 19.92 15.45 -4.21
C ARG A 213 19.35 14.29 -5.01
N ASN A 214 18.57 14.62 -6.03
CA ASN A 214 18.10 13.62 -6.97
C ASN A 214 19.16 13.32 -8.05
N PHE A 215 19.14 12.10 -8.58
CA PHE A 215 19.92 11.78 -9.77
C PHE A 215 19.24 12.49 -10.96
N ARG A 216 19.96 13.37 -11.65
CA ARG A 216 19.44 14.18 -12.78
C ARG A 216 19.17 13.35 -14.06
N ASN A 217 18.82 12.07 -13.90
CA ASN A 217 18.52 11.16 -14.98
C ASN A 217 17.00 11.18 -15.24
N PRO A 218 16.53 11.46 -16.48
CA PRO A 218 15.11 11.43 -16.79
C PRO A 218 14.49 10.07 -16.45
N GLY A 219 13.36 10.08 -15.73
CA GLY A 219 12.65 8.88 -15.27
C GLY A 219 13.24 8.19 -14.02
N ALA A 220 14.30 8.72 -13.43
CA ALA A 220 14.83 8.20 -12.16
C ALA A 220 13.90 8.52 -10.98
N PHE A 221 13.99 7.67 -9.95
CA PHE A 221 13.23 7.82 -8.72
C PHE A 221 13.49 9.17 -8.06
N ASP A 222 12.42 9.94 -7.80
CA ASP A 222 12.53 11.23 -7.11
C ASP A 222 12.76 11.04 -5.61
N TYR A 223 14.04 10.96 -5.24
CA TYR A 223 14.46 10.79 -3.86
C TYR A 223 14.17 12.01 -2.98
N GLU A 224 14.20 13.21 -3.56
CA GLU A 224 13.95 14.46 -2.85
C GLU A 224 12.47 14.57 -2.47
N ALA A 225 11.57 14.38 -3.44
CA ALA A 225 10.14 14.35 -3.17
C ALA A 225 9.76 13.24 -2.18
N TYR A 226 10.38 12.05 -2.31
CA TYR A 226 10.16 10.95 -1.38
C TYR A 226 10.54 11.30 0.07
N LEU A 227 11.71 11.90 0.29
CA LEU A 227 12.13 12.33 1.62
C LEU A 227 11.23 13.44 2.17
N ALA A 228 10.81 14.37 1.31
CA ALA A 228 9.88 15.41 1.67
C ALA A 228 8.53 14.84 2.14
N THR A 229 8.00 13.80 1.49
CA THR A 229 6.76 13.12 1.98
C THR A 229 6.93 12.45 3.34
N LYS A 230 8.18 12.17 3.75
CA LYS A 230 8.50 11.62 5.07
C LYS A 230 8.81 12.70 6.12
N GLY A 231 8.66 13.98 5.78
CA GLY A 231 9.02 15.09 6.66
C GLY A 231 10.54 15.30 6.80
N ILE A 232 11.35 14.70 5.93
CA ILE A 232 12.82 14.76 6.01
C ILE A 232 13.32 15.82 5.04
N ALA A 233 13.93 16.88 5.57
CA ALA A 233 14.45 18.00 4.80
C ALA A 233 15.97 17.91 4.53
N ALA A 234 16.73 17.22 5.40
CA ALA A 234 18.18 17.14 5.28
C ALA A 234 18.74 15.74 5.59
N LEU A 235 19.94 15.47 5.07
CA LEU A 235 20.70 14.25 5.33
C LEU A 235 21.93 14.58 6.16
N GLY A 236 22.17 13.80 7.21
CA GLY A 236 23.33 13.94 8.09
C GLY A 236 24.12 12.65 8.22
N SER A 237 25.40 12.79 8.58
CA SER A 237 26.23 11.68 9.01
C SER A 237 26.97 12.06 10.29
N ALA A 238 27.01 11.15 11.26
CA ALA A 238 27.73 11.29 12.51
C ALA A 238 28.47 10.00 12.85
N LYS A 239 29.58 10.12 13.59
CA LYS A 239 30.25 8.95 14.16
C LYS A 239 29.56 8.55 15.46
N ALA A 240 29.45 7.25 15.72
CA ALA A 240 28.79 6.73 16.93
C ALA A 240 29.38 7.27 18.24
N GLU A 241 30.70 7.50 18.28
CA GLU A 241 31.43 8.04 19.44
C GLU A 241 31.02 9.47 19.83
N ASN A 242 30.48 10.25 18.89
CA ASN A 242 30.15 11.66 19.10
C ASN A 242 28.64 11.89 19.31
N VAL A 243 27.86 10.82 19.50
CA VAL A 243 26.42 10.94 19.74
C VAL A 243 26.15 10.82 21.23
N GLU A 244 25.80 11.95 21.84
CA GLU A 244 25.42 12.02 23.24
C GLU A 244 23.91 11.86 23.40
N VAL A 245 23.46 11.10 24.39
CA VAL A 245 22.03 10.99 24.71
C VAL A 245 21.71 11.93 25.87
N LEU A 246 20.80 12.86 25.61
CA LEU A 246 20.35 13.84 26.59
C LEU A 246 19.18 13.26 27.42
N PRO A 247 19.05 13.66 28.69
CA PRO A 247 17.90 13.27 29.50
C PRO A 247 16.62 13.94 28.98
N GLY A 248 15.54 13.16 28.92
CA GLY A 248 14.21 13.61 28.51
C GLY A 248 13.57 12.70 27.48
N PHE A 249 12.25 12.82 27.36
CA PHE A 249 11.46 12.15 26.35
C PHE A 249 10.74 13.21 25.50
N ALA A 250 10.89 13.13 24.19
CA ALA A 250 10.20 14.01 23.25
C ALA A 250 9.41 13.17 22.24
N GLY A 251 8.20 13.63 21.90
CA GLY A 251 7.33 12.98 20.90
C GLY A 251 6.02 12.42 21.45
N ALA A 252 5.18 11.90 20.54
CA ALA A 252 3.85 11.41 20.86
C ALA A 252 3.88 10.06 21.62
N ARG A 253 3.15 9.96 22.74
CA ARG A 253 3.06 8.74 23.58
C ARG A 253 2.51 7.52 22.84
N ILE A 254 1.60 7.74 21.89
CA ILE A 254 1.03 6.67 21.06
C ILE A 254 2.09 6.01 20.16
N GLN A 255 3.03 6.80 19.62
CA GLN A 255 4.11 6.30 18.78
C GLN A 255 5.14 5.54 19.64
N PHE A 256 5.42 6.01 20.85
CA PHE A 256 6.26 5.27 21.79
C PHE A 256 5.65 3.91 22.15
N TRP A 257 4.35 3.86 22.44
CA TRP A 257 3.66 2.60 22.73
C TRP A 257 3.68 1.65 21.52
N ARG A 258 3.47 2.19 20.31
CA ARG A 258 3.60 1.45 19.05
C ARG A 258 4.99 0.84 18.89
N SER A 259 6.04 1.65 18.95
CA SER A 259 7.42 1.18 18.76
C SER A 259 7.86 0.23 19.89
N ARG A 260 7.31 0.39 21.09
CA ARG A 260 7.48 -0.59 22.18
C ARG A 260 6.80 -1.93 21.89
N MET A 261 5.57 -1.93 21.37
CA MET A 261 4.88 -3.15 20.95
C MET A 261 5.64 -3.85 19.83
N HIS A 262 6.02 -3.11 18.79
CA HIS A 262 6.82 -3.63 17.66
C HIS A 262 8.09 -4.33 18.14
N ARG A 263 8.89 -3.66 19.00
CA ARG A 263 10.09 -4.27 19.61
C ARG A 263 9.79 -5.48 20.47
N SER A 264 8.69 -5.46 21.21
CA SER A 264 8.30 -6.59 22.05
C SER A 264 7.91 -7.82 21.23
N VAL A 265 7.30 -7.63 20.07
CA VAL A 265 6.99 -8.72 19.13
C VAL A 265 8.29 -9.27 18.55
N ILE A 266 9.19 -8.42 18.05
CA ILE A 266 10.51 -8.84 17.53
C ILE A 266 11.30 -9.62 18.58
N ALA A 267 11.34 -9.12 19.83
CA ALA A 267 12.06 -9.78 20.92
C ALA A 267 11.49 -11.18 21.20
N LYS A 268 10.16 -11.33 21.21
CA LYS A 268 9.51 -12.64 21.38
C LYS A 268 9.78 -13.59 20.21
N VAL A 269 9.83 -13.08 18.98
CA VAL A 269 10.18 -13.89 17.82
C VAL A 269 11.62 -14.40 17.95
N HIS A 270 12.56 -13.54 18.35
CA HIS A 270 13.94 -13.94 18.59
C HIS A 270 14.13 -14.89 19.79
N GLU A 271 13.21 -14.89 20.75
CA GLU A 271 13.20 -15.84 21.87
C GLU A 271 12.68 -17.23 21.45
N LEU A 272 11.67 -17.27 20.58
CA LEU A 272 10.98 -18.49 20.16
C LEU A 272 11.69 -19.24 19.03
N TRP A 273 12.46 -18.54 18.18
CA TRP A 273 13.11 -19.12 17.01
C TRP A 273 14.63 -18.85 17.01
N PRO A 274 15.44 -19.74 16.41
CA PRO A 274 16.85 -19.47 16.23
C PRO A 274 17.08 -18.27 15.30
N ALA A 275 18.22 -17.58 15.47
CA ALA A 275 18.48 -16.27 14.87
C ALA A 275 18.20 -16.17 13.35
N ARG A 276 18.56 -17.20 12.58
CA ARG A 276 18.34 -17.22 11.12
C ARG A 276 16.85 -17.29 10.77
N GLN A 277 16.08 -18.12 11.47
CA GLN A 277 14.64 -18.26 11.25
C GLN A 277 13.88 -17.03 11.77
N ALA A 278 14.27 -16.50 12.94
CA ALA A 278 13.71 -15.28 13.50
C ALA A 278 13.86 -14.10 12.53
N ALA A 279 15.05 -13.91 11.94
CA ALA A 279 15.29 -12.88 10.94
C ALA A 279 14.40 -13.02 9.69
N LEU A 280 14.13 -14.25 9.24
CA LEU A 280 13.23 -14.49 8.11
C LEU A 280 11.77 -14.20 8.47
N ILE A 281 11.31 -14.62 9.65
CA ILE A 281 9.94 -14.33 10.14
C ILE A 281 9.75 -12.82 10.31
N ASP A 282 10.73 -12.14 10.89
CA ASP A 282 10.69 -10.69 11.07
C ASP A 282 10.63 -9.96 9.73
N ALA A 283 11.38 -10.40 8.72
CA ALA A 283 11.28 -9.83 7.39
C ALA A 283 9.92 -10.10 6.72
N MET A 284 9.43 -11.34 6.77
CA MET A 284 8.21 -11.75 6.07
C MET A 284 6.92 -11.26 6.74
N VAL A 285 6.88 -11.19 8.08
CA VAL A 285 5.66 -10.87 8.85
C VAL A 285 5.69 -9.44 9.34
N ILE A 286 6.83 -9.00 9.87
CA ILE A 286 6.97 -7.68 10.50
C ILE A 286 7.50 -6.65 9.50
N GLY A 287 8.30 -7.08 8.52
CA GLY A 287 8.98 -6.21 7.54
C GLY A 287 10.28 -5.63 8.05
N GLU A 288 10.89 -6.25 9.05
CA GLU A 288 12.21 -5.87 9.52
C GLU A 288 13.29 -6.72 8.85
N GLU A 289 14.01 -6.11 7.90
CA GLU A 289 15.10 -6.77 7.18
C GLU A 289 16.46 -6.60 7.88
N ALA A 290 16.54 -5.86 8.99
CA ALA A 290 17.81 -5.53 9.66
C ALA A 290 18.61 -6.76 10.10
N PHE A 291 17.94 -7.88 10.36
CA PHE A 291 18.55 -9.11 10.89
C PHE A 291 18.88 -10.15 9.80
N ILE A 292 18.57 -9.89 8.53
CA ILE A 292 18.87 -10.83 7.44
C ILE A 292 20.35 -10.75 7.05
N ASP A 293 21.04 -11.89 7.17
CA ASP A 293 22.41 -12.04 6.72
C ASP A 293 22.57 -11.84 5.20
N ARG A 294 23.74 -11.33 4.79
CA ARG A 294 24.02 -10.98 3.39
C ARG A 294 23.95 -12.19 2.46
N ASP A 295 24.42 -13.37 2.89
CA ASP A 295 24.41 -14.57 2.06
C ASP A 295 22.98 -15.05 1.84
N THR A 296 22.16 -15.04 2.90
CA THR A 296 20.74 -15.37 2.80
C THR A 296 20.04 -14.40 1.85
N ARG A 297 20.31 -13.09 1.94
CA ARG A 297 19.76 -12.10 0.99
C ARG A 297 20.17 -12.41 -0.46
N MET A 298 21.43 -12.78 -0.70
CA MET A 298 21.91 -13.13 -2.04
C MET A 298 21.25 -14.39 -2.59
N ASP A 299 21.01 -15.40 -1.76
CA ASP A 299 20.30 -16.63 -2.17
C ASP A 299 18.87 -16.34 -2.62
N PHE A 300 18.15 -15.48 -1.89
CA PHE A 300 16.80 -15.03 -2.27
C PHE A 300 16.81 -14.16 -3.54
N GLN A 301 17.86 -13.38 -3.78
CA GLN A 301 18.02 -12.62 -5.03
C GLN A 301 18.32 -13.55 -6.21
N ARG A 302 19.21 -14.52 -6.05
CA ARG A 302 19.59 -15.49 -7.10
C ARG A 302 18.42 -16.39 -7.49
N SER A 303 17.58 -16.77 -6.53
CA SER A 303 16.37 -17.55 -6.80
C SER A 303 15.19 -16.71 -7.34
N GLY A 304 15.33 -15.39 -7.45
CA GLY A 304 14.24 -14.48 -7.85
C GLY A 304 13.11 -14.35 -6.83
N THR A 305 13.25 -14.98 -5.66
CA THR A 305 12.21 -15.07 -4.61
C THR A 305 12.33 -13.95 -3.56
N TYR A 306 13.20 -12.96 -3.80
CA TYR A 306 13.41 -11.82 -2.90
C TYR A 306 12.13 -11.04 -2.56
N HIS A 307 11.15 -11.03 -3.46
CA HIS A 307 9.85 -10.38 -3.24
C HIS A 307 9.05 -10.97 -2.06
N ILE A 308 9.34 -12.21 -1.62
CA ILE A 308 8.69 -12.83 -0.46
C ILE A 308 9.23 -12.27 0.86
N LEU A 309 10.48 -11.81 0.89
CA LEU A 309 11.10 -11.21 2.09
C LEU A 309 10.57 -9.82 2.41
N VAL A 310 9.88 -9.18 1.46
CA VAL A 310 9.29 -7.86 1.65
C VAL A 310 7.81 -8.05 1.98
N VAL A 311 7.37 -7.50 3.12
CA VAL A 311 5.94 -7.50 3.47
C VAL A 311 5.14 -6.86 2.34
N SER A 312 4.25 -7.64 1.76
CA SER A 312 3.44 -7.26 0.61
C SER A 312 1.95 -7.21 0.98
N GLY A 313 1.14 -6.69 0.05
CA GLY A 313 -0.31 -6.71 0.21
C GLY A 313 -0.90 -8.13 0.32
N MET A 314 -0.16 -9.16 -0.10
CA MET A 314 -0.58 -10.54 0.04
C MET A 314 -0.73 -10.93 1.52
N ASN A 315 0.21 -10.52 2.38
CA ASN A 315 0.15 -10.81 3.82
C ASN A 315 -1.12 -10.21 4.45
N VAL A 316 -1.46 -8.98 4.05
CA VAL A 316 -2.69 -8.31 4.50
C VAL A 316 -3.93 -9.06 3.99
N SER A 317 -3.93 -9.50 2.72
CA SER A 317 -5.06 -10.23 2.16
C SER A 317 -5.29 -11.60 2.79
N ILE A 318 -4.21 -12.33 3.10
CA ILE A 318 -4.26 -13.61 3.80
C ILE A 318 -4.79 -13.40 5.22
N LEU A 319 -4.28 -12.39 5.94
CA LEU A 319 -4.77 -12.03 7.26
C LEU A 319 -6.26 -11.71 7.23
N ALA A 320 -6.69 -10.87 6.29
CA ALA A 320 -8.08 -10.50 6.13
C ALA A 320 -8.97 -11.73 5.86
N PHE A 321 -8.52 -12.63 4.97
CA PHE A 321 -9.22 -13.86 4.63
C PHE A 321 -9.35 -14.78 5.85
N VAL A 322 -8.25 -15.07 6.55
CA VAL A 322 -8.24 -15.98 7.72
C VAL A 322 -9.11 -15.44 8.85
N VAL A 323 -9.02 -14.14 9.15
CA VAL A 323 -9.84 -13.51 10.21
C VAL A 323 -11.31 -13.53 9.81
N PHE A 324 -11.64 -13.12 8.59
CA PHE A 324 -13.03 -13.12 8.11
C PHE A 324 -13.62 -14.54 8.11
N TRP A 325 -12.88 -15.52 7.58
CA TRP A 325 -13.28 -16.93 7.56
C TRP A 325 -13.54 -17.47 8.97
N THR A 326 -12.63 -17.20 9.90
CA THR A 326 -12.74 -17.65 11.29
C THR A 326 -13.96 -17.04 11.98
N MET A 327 -14.20 -15.73 11.80
CA MET A 327 -15.38 -15.06 12.36
C MET A 327 -16.69 -15.62 11.78
N ARG A 328 -16.70 -15.94 10.48
CA ARG A 328 -17.85 -16.60 9.85
C ARG A 328 -18.07 -18.02 10.40
N ARG A 329 -17.00 -18.77 10.67
CA ARG A 329 -17.08 -20.10 11.31
C ARG A 329 -17.63 -20.02 12.74
N LEU A 330 -17.30 -18.96 13.47
CA LEU A 330 -17.83 -18.66 14.81
C LEU A 330 -19.27 -18.11 14.78
N ARG A 331 -19.95 -18.13 13.62
CA ARG A 331 -21.33 -17.64 13.41
C ARG A 331 -21.53 -16.16 13.76
N VAL A 332 -20.47 -15.36 13.69
CA VAL A 332 -20.56 -13.90 13.83
C VAL A 332 -21.28 -13.32 12.61
N GLY A 333 -22.18 -12.36 12.83
CA GLY A 333 -22.88 -11.66 11.76
C GLY A 333 -21.91 -11.01 10.75
N GLU A 334 -22.35 -10.84 9.50
CA GLU A 334 -21.49 -10.30 8.43
C GLU A 334 -20.95 -8.89 8.71
N ILE A 335 -21.77 -8.05 9.33
CA ILE A 335 -21.40 -6.69 9.73
C ILE A 335 -20.28 -6.69 10.80
N PRO A 336 -20.46 -7.33 11.99
CA PRO A 336 -19.41 -7.35 12.99
C PRO A 336 -18.15 -8.09 12.53
N ALA A 337 -18.29 -9.16 11.74
CA ALA A 337 -17.14 -9.84 11.16
C ALA A 337 -16.32 -8.91 10.26
N THR A 338 -16.99 -8.10 9.43
CA THR A 338 -16.34 -7.11 8.56
C THR A 338 -15.57 -6.05 9.34
N PHE A 339 -16.20 -5.40 10.32
CA PHE A 339 -15.53 -4.38 11.13
C PHE A 339 -14.34 -4.94 11.90
N LEU A 340 -14.48 -6.16 12.43
CA LEU A 340 -13.40 -6.80 13.16
C LEU A 340 -12.23 -7.17 12.24
N THR A 341 -12.50 -7.71 11.05
CA THR A 341 -11.46 -7.97 10.03
C THR A 341 -10.71 -6.69 9.67
N VAL A 342 -11.42 -5.57 9.44
CA VAL A 342 -10.78 -4.28 9.16
C VAL A 342 -9.94 -3.82 10.36
N GLY A 343 -10.46 -3.97 11.58
CA GLY A 343 -9.72 -3.66 12.81
C GLY A 343 -8.41 -4.45 12.93
N PHE A 344 -8.43 -5.75 12.64
CA PHE A 344 -7.22 -6.58 12.62
C PHE A 344 -6.23 -6.16 11.53
N CYS A 345 -6.70 -5.83 10.33
CA CYS A 345 -5.82 -5.37 9.24
C CYS A 345 -5.18 -4.01 9.56
N VAL A 346 -5.93 -3.10 10.19
CA VAL A 346 -5.40 -1.80 10.66
C VAL A 346 -4.41 -2.02 11.80
N GLY A 347 -4.72 -2.91 12.76
CA GLY A 347 -3.81 -3.28 13.83
C GLY A 347 -2.49 -3.86 13.30
N TYR A 348 -2.55 -4.73 12.30
CA TYR A 348 -1.37 -5.28 11.62
C TYR A 348 -0.57 -4.21 10.88
N ALA A 349 -1.23 -3.31 10.14
CA ALA A 349 -0.56 -2.19 9.47
C ALA A 349 0.10 -1.22 10.45
N PHE A 350 -0.50 -1.03 11.64
CA PHE A 350 0.07 -0.22 12.70
C PHE A 350 1.26 -0.91 13.37
N LEU A 351 1.21 -2.24 13.53
CA LEU A 351 2.27 -3.02 14.18
C LEU A 351 3.53 -3.12 13.30
N THR A 352 3.38 -3.39 12.01
CA THR A 352 4.50 -3.73 11.12
C THR A 352 5.48 -2.56 10.85
N GLU A 353 5.12 -1.31 11.15
CA GLU A 353 5.92 -0.12 10.78
C GLU A 353 6.31 -0.03 9.27
N VAL A 354 5.74 -0.91 8.42
CA VAL A 354 6.09 -1.02 7.00
C VAL A 354 5.42 0.10 6.21
N GLY A 355 6.14 0.55 5.19
CA GLY A 355 5.79 1.69 4.34
C GLY A 355 4.48 1.57 3.56
N ALA A 356 4.32 2.46 2.57
CA ALA A 356 3.12 2.63 1.76
C ALA A 356 2.41 1.34 1.28
N PRO A 357 3.09 0.22 0.93
CA PRO A 357 2.42 -0.97 0.42
C PRO A 357 1.39 -1.60 1.38
N VAL A 358 1.70 -1.72 2.68
CA VAL A 358 0.82 -2.39 3.67
C VAL A 358 -0.41 -1.53 3.94
N TRP A 359 -0.21 -0.23 4.16
CA TRP A 359 -1.31 0.72 4.37
C TRP A 359 -2.28 0.77 3.18
N ARG A 360 -1.74 0.73 1.95
CA ARG A 360 -2.59 0.64 0.75
C ARG A 360 -3.39 -0.65 0.71
N ALA A 361 -2.75 -1.79 0.95
CA ALA A 361 -3.46 -3.08 0.96
C ALA A 361 -4.54 -3.12 2.05
N THR A 362 -4.27 -2.60 3.24
CA THR A 362 -5.24 -2.47 4.33
C THR A 362 -6.39 -1.55 3.94
N LEU A 363 -6.11 -0.40 3.32
CA LEU A 363 -7.16 0.51 2.87
C LEU A 363 -8.00 -0.12 1.76
N MET A 364 -7.38 -0.77 0.77
CA MET A 364 -8.11 -1.49 -0.29
C MET A 364 -8.97 -2.60 0.30
N CYS A 365 -8.47 -3.34 1.29
CA CYS A 365 -9.23 -4.37 1.99
C CYS A 365 -10.43 -3.77 2.75
N ALA A 366 -10.22 -2.66 3.47
CA ALA A 366 -11.28 -1.96 4.20
C ALA A 366 -12.37 -1.44 3.27
N ILE A 367 -11.98 -0.82 2.14
CA ILE A 367 -12.95 -0.33 1.17
C ILE A 367 -13.65 -1.47 0.45
N TYR A 368 -12.95 -2.55 0.10
CA TYR A 368 -13.56 -3.74 -0.50
C TYR A 368 -14.60 -4.37 0.44
N LEU A 369 -14.28 -4.56 1.71
CA LEU A 369 -15.20 -5.12 2.69
C LEU A 369 -16.38 -4.17 2.97
N GLY A 370 -16.13 -2.86 3.05
CA GLY A 370 -17.18 -1.85 3.23
C GLY A 370 -18.11 -1.75 2.03
N THR A 371 -17.56 -1.78 0.80
CA THR A 371 -18.35 -1.78 -0.44
C THR A 371 -19.13 -3.06 -0.61
N ARG A 372 -18.57 -4.21 -0.24
CA ARG A 372 -19.31 -5.49 -0.22
C ARG A 372 -20.52 -5.42 0.71
N LEU A 373 -20.42 -4.74 1.85
CA LEU A 373 -21.54 -4.56 2.77
C LEU A 373 -22.64 -3.64 2.21
N LEU A 374 -22.25 -2.60 1.46
CA LEU A 374 -23.15 -1.62 0.86
C LEU A 374 -23.76 -2.08 -0.48
N TYR A 375 -23.01 -2.84 -1.26
CA TYR A 375 -23.36 -3.29 -2.61
C TYR A 375 -23.36 -4.82 -2.65
N ARG A 376 -24.56 -5.36 -2.44
CA ARG A 376 -24.87 -6.77 -2.65
C ARG A 376 -24.56 -7.17 -4.10
N GLU A 377 -23.43 -7.83 -4.30
CA GLU A 377 -22.96 -8.62 -5.46
C GLU A 377 -22.85 -7.98 -6.85
N ARG A 378 -23.44 -6.82 -7.16
CA ARG A 378 -23.73 -6.48 -8.57
C ARG A 378 -22.77 -5.57 -9.35
N ALA A 379 -21.63 -5.13 -8.83
CA ALA A 379 -20.64 -4.43 -9.67
C ALA A 379 -19.24 -4.36 -9.06
N MET A 380 -18.41 -5.37 -9.31
CA MET A 380 -16.99 -5.39 -8.91
C MET A 380 -16.23 -4.15 -9.38
N VAL A 381 -16.56 -3.63 -10.57
CA VAL A 381 -15.98 -2.40 -11.15
C VAL A 381 -16.39 -1.14 -10.37
N ASN A 382 -17.61 -1.09 -9.83
CA ASN A 382 -18.08 0.04 -9.03
C ASN A 382 -17.43 0.04 -7.64
N ALA A 383 -17.22 -1.14 -7.05
CA ALA A 383 -16.43 -1.30 -5.83
C ALA A 383 -14.98 -0.84 -6.03
N LEU A 384 -14.38 -1.18 -7.17
CA LEU A 384 -13.04 -0.70 -7.54
C LEU A 384 -12.98 0.82 -7.69
N GLY A 385 -13.96 1.44 -8.36
CA GLY A 385 -14.06 2.90 -8.47
C GLY A 385 -14.20 3.59 -7.12
N ALA A 386 -14.99 3.02 -6.20
CA ALA A 386 -15.11 3.51 -4.83
C ALA A 386 -13.79 3.36 -4.05
N ALA A 387 -13.06 2.25 -4.25
CA ALA A 387 -11.73 2.05 -3.67
C ALA A 387 -10.70 3.07 -4.17
N ALA A 388 -10.70 3.35 -5.48
CA ALA A 388 -9.85 4.39 -6.07
C ALA A 388 -10.14 5.76 -5.46
N LEU A 389 -11.42 6.15 -5.42
CA LEU A 389 -11.85 7.42 -4.84
C LEU A 389 -11.44 7.54 -3.38
N GLY A 390 -11.72 6.52 -2.56
CA GLY A 390 -11.35 6.53 -1.16
C GLY A 390 -9.84 6.74 -0.99
N LEU A 391 -9.02 5.98 -1.70
CA LEU A 391 -7.57 6.09 -1.62
C LEU A 391 -7.05 7.47 -2.07
N LEU A 392 -7.58 8.03 -3.16
CA LEU A 392 -7.18 9.35 -3.66
C LEU A 392 -7.70 10.52 -2.80
N VAL A 393 -8.79 10.33 -2.05
CA VAL A 393 -9.25 11.27 -1.02
C VAL A 393 -8.33 11.23 0.20
N PHE A 394 -7.80 10.06 0.57
CA PHE A 394 -6.82 9.97 1.66
C PHE A 394 -5.42 10.40 1.26
N GLU A 395 -4.95 10.13 0.05
CA GLU A 395 -3.62 10.53 -0.43
C GLU A 395 -3.66 10.75 -1.95
N PRO A 396 -3.79 12.01 -2.43
CA PRO A 396 -3.94 12.27 -3.85
C PRO A 396 -2.65 12.00 -4.63
N ARG A 397 -1.49 12.04 -3.96
CA ARG A 397 -0.19 11.74 -4.56
C ARG A 397 -0.05 10.26 -4.98
N GLU A 398 -0.87 9.37 -4.43
CA GLU A 398 -0.85 7.94 -4.80
C GLU A 398 -1.21 7.71 -6.28
N LEU A 399 -1.90 8.64 -6.94
CA LEU A 399 -2.20 8.54 -8.38
C LEU A 399 -0.93 8.40 -9.25
N PHE A 400 0.17 9.01 -8.80
CA PHE A 400 1.44 9.04 -9.52
C PHE A 400 2.38 7.90 -9.12
N THR A 401 1.98 7.02 -8.19
CA THR A 401 2.81 5.90 -7.79
C THR A 401 2.62 4.72 -8.74
N ALA A 402 3.74 4.10 -9.15
CA ALA A 402 3.70 2.94 -10.04
C ALA A 402 2.88 1.78 -9.46
N SER A 403 2.91 1.58 -8.14
CA SER A 403 2.15 0.53 -7.47
C SER A 403 0.64 0.72 -7.62
N PHE A 404 0.12 1.94 -7.43
CA PHE A 404 -1.30 2.23 -7.62
C PHE A 404 -1.71 1.96 -9.07
N GLN A 405 -0.96 2.53 -10.02
CA GLN A 405 -1.25 2.40 -11.45
C GLN A 405 -1.29 0.93 -11.89
N MET A 406 -0.29 0.14 -11.51
CA MET A 406 -0.22 -1.28 -11.85
C MET A 406 -1.35 -2.09 -11.23
N THR A 407 -1.66 -1.89 -9.94
CA THR A 407 -2.77 -2.62 -9.29
C THR A 407 -4.11 -2.31 -9.96
N PHE A 408 -4.41 -1.04 -10.22
CA PHE A 408 -5.68 -0.67 -10.85
C PHE A 408 -5.78 -1.14 -12.29
N VAL A 409 -4.71 -1.02 -13.08
CA VAL A 409 -4.66 -1.54 -14.46
C VAL A 409 -4.85 -3.07 -14.46
N CYS A 410 -4.16 -3.80 -13.60
CA CYS A 410 -4.33 -5.26 -13.50
C CYS A 410 -5.76 -5.65 -13.15
N VAL A 411 -6.37 -5.03 -12.14
CA VAL A 411 -7.76 -5.36 -11.77
C VAL A 411 -8.74 -4.96 -12.88
N LEU A 412 -8.50 -3.85 -13.57
CA LEU A 412 -9.32 -3.41 -14.69
C LEU A 412 -9.19 -4.36 -15.89
N ILE A 413 -8.00 -4.88 -16.19
CA ILE A 413 -7.77 -5.91 -17.22
C ILE A 413 -8.49 -7.20 -16.83
N VAL A 414 -8.37 -7.66 -15.58
CA VAL A 414 -9.09 -8.84 -15.08
C VAL A 414 -10.60 -8.64 -15.16
N ALA A 415 -11.10 -7.45 -14.84
CA ALA A 415 -12.53 -7.16 -14.91
C ALA A 415 -13.03 -6.98 -16.36
N ALA A 416 -12.23 -6.40 -17.25
CA ALA A 416 -12.63 -6.11 -18.63
C ALA A 416 -12.44 -7.30 -19.57
N ILE A 417 -11.45 -8.16 -19.31
CA ILE A 417 -11.10 -9.31 -20.15
C ILE A 417 -11.41 -10.63 -19.43
N GLY A 418 -11.03 -10.74 -18.16
CA GLY A 418 -11.17 -11.98 -17.39
C GLY A 418 -12.63 -12.38 -17.16
N LEU A 419 -13.49 -11.45 -16.73
CA LEU A 419 -14.94 -11.71 -16.56
C LEU A 419 -15.62 -12.19 -17.86
N PRO A 420 -15.52 -11.48 -19.00
CA PRO A 420 -16.19 -11.94 -20.23
C PRO A 420 -15.56 -13.23 -20.79
N LEU A 421 -14.28 -13.49 -20.57
CA LEU A 421 -13.65 -14.76 -20.97
C LEU A 421 -14.14 -15.93 -20.11
N LEU A 422 -14.29 -15.71 -18.80
CA LEU A 422 -14.82 -16.68 -17.85
C LEU A 422 -16.29 -17.00 -18.14
N GLU A 423 -17.09 -15.99 -18.46
CA GLU A 423 -18.49 -16.14 -18.89
C GLU A 423 -18.58 -16.92 -20.21
N ARG A 424 -17.67 -16.69 -21.17
CA ARG A 424 -17.67 -17.43 -22.46
C ARG A 424 -17.24 -18.89 -22.36
N THR A 425 -16.40 -19.23 -21.39
CA THR A 425 -15.81 -20.58 -21.28
C THR A 425 -16.47 -21.42 -20.20
N SER A 426 -16.63 -20.88 -18.99
CA SER A 426 -16.97 -21.64 -17.80
C SER A 426 -18.46 -21.64 -17.43
N GLU A 427 -19.22 -20.59 -17.77
CA GLU A 427 -20.67 -20.58 -17.49
C GLU A 427 -21.42 -21.66 -18.27
N PHE A 428 -20.92 -22.05 -19.45
CA PHE A 428 -21.47 -23.19 -20.19
C PHE A 428 -21.35 -24.50 -19.40
N TYR A 429 -20.18 -24.78 -18.80
CA TYR A 429 -19.97 -25.95 -17.95
C TYR A 429 -20.72 -25.86 -16.63
N LYS A 430 -20.84 -24.67 -16.05
CA LYS A 430 -21.58 -24.42 -14.81
C LYS A 430 -23.08 -24.67 -14.99
N GLN A 431 -23.65 -24.22 -16.10
CA GLN A 431 -25.04 -24.50 -16.48
C GLN A 431 -25.24 -25.98 -16.81
N ALA A 432 -24.30 -26.60 -17.54
CA ALA A 432 -24.34 -28.03 -17.84
C ALA A 432 -24.30 -28.90 -16.57
N LEU A 433 -23.48 -28.53 -15.57
CA LEU A 433 -23.38 -29.23 -14.28
C LEU A 433 -24.57 -28.92 -13.35
N ALA A 434 -25.15 -27.72 -13.41
CA ALA A 434 -26.34 -27.36 -12.64
C ALA A 434 -27.58 -28.20 -13.04
N HIS A 435 -27.65 -28.65 -14.30
CA HIS A 435 -28.71 -29.53 -14.81
C HIS A 435 -28.39 -31.03 -14.70
N TRP A 436 -27.26 -31.43 -14.12
CA TRP A 436 -26.91 -32.85 -14.00
C TRP A 436 -27.80 -33.62 -13.01
N GLN A 437 -28.49 -32.92 -12.10
CA GLN A 437 -29.40 -33.50 -11.10
C GLN A 437 -30.89 -33.20 -11.33
N SER A 438 -31.28 -32.52 -12.43
CA SER A 438 -32.70 -32.37 -12.74
C SER A 438 -33.24 -33.69 -13.31
N GLU A 439 -34.07 -34.39 -12.53
CA GLU A 439 -34.74 -35.65 -12.88
C GLU A 439 -35.78 -35.53 -14.02
N ASP A 440 -35.83 -34.40 -14.73
CA ASP A 440 -36.86 -34.09 -15.74
C ASP A 440 -36.67 -34.77 -17.10
N TYR A 441 -35.70 -35.66 -17.26
CA TYR A 441 -35.53 -36.45 -18.50
C TYR A 441 -36.27 -37.80 -18.50
N GLY A 442 -37.05 -38.08 -17.47
CA GLY A 442 -37.60 -39.42 -17.22
C GLY A 442 -39.11 -39.51 -17.02
N GLN A 443 -39.94 -38.67 -17.64
CA GLN A 443 -41.38 -38.98 -17.80
C GLN A 443 -41.91 -38.47 -19.13
N SER A 444 -41.95 -39.36 -20.11
CA SER A 444 -42.85 -39.28 -21.27
C SER A 444 -43.51 -40.64 -21.48
#